data_AF-A0A4Y2M0H1-F1
#
_entry.id   AF-A0A4Y2M0H1-F1
#
_cell.length_a   1.000
_cell.length_b   1.000
_cell.length_c   1.000
_cell.angle_alpha   90.00
_cell.angle_beta   90.00
_cell.angle_gamma   90.00
#
_symmetry.space_group_name_H-M   'P 1'
#
loop_
_entity.id
_entity.type
_entity.pdbx_description
1 polymer ?
#
loop_
_entity_poly.entity_id
_entity_poly.type
_entity_poly.pdbx_seq_one_letter_code
_entity_poly.pdbx_strand_id
1 'polypeptide(L)'
;MECISNRFAVLEPSNLIETSETELPKFLQSLVENYNEFSADGILAEIPRLRRFLKAAKVPKEESLGWTSLRFLEFVVEYELFDPVPNLTLALRFFLTCCII
;
A
#
# COMPACT_ATOMS: atom_id res chain seq x y z
N MET A 1 -15.68 -16.32 6.74
CA MET A 1 -14.38 -16.24 6.06
C MET A 1 -14.32 -14.86 5.44
N GLU A 2 -13.51 -13.97 6.00
CA GLU A 2 -13.38 -12.61 5.47
C GLU A 2 -12.57 -12.66 4.16
N CYS A 3 -12.99 -11.90 3.15
CA CYS A 3 -12.28 -11.85 1.87
C CYS A 3 -10.87 -11.29 2.08
N ILE A 4 -9.88 -11.84 1.38
CA ILE A 4 -8.49 -11.37 1.52
C ILE A 4 -8.37 -9.88 1.15
N SER A 5 -9.17 -9.40 0.19
CA SER A 5 -9.25 -7.98 -0.15
C SER A 5 -9.60 -7.10 1.06
N ASN A 6 -10.50 -7.56 1.94
CA ASN A 6 -10.92 -6.78 3.11
C ASN A 6 -9.80 -6.67 4.15
N ARG A 7 -8.97 -7.71 4.30
CA ARG A 7 -7.81 -7.70 5.20
C ARG A 7 -6.72 -6.76 4.73
N PHE A 8 -6.59 -6.60 3.42
CA PHE A 8 -5.59 -5.76 2.77
C PHE A 8 -6.19 -4.50 2.16
N ALA A 9 -7.34 -4.03 2.67
CA ALA A 9 -8.05 -2.89 2.09
C ALA A 9 -7.15 -1.65 1.97
N VAL A 10 -6.23 -1.43 2.93
CA VAL A 10 -5.25 -0.33 2.87
C VAL A 10 -4.37 -0.34 1.61
N LEU A 11 -4.16 -1.51 0.98
CA LEU A 11 -3.36 -1.68 -0.24
C LEU A 11 -4.20 -1.53 -1.52
N GLU A 12 -5.49 -1.26 -1.41
CA GLU A 12 -6.30 -0.88 -2.56
C GLU A 12 -5.81 0.45 -3.14
N PRO A 13 -5.84 0.63 -4.48
CA PRO A 13 -5.34 1.85 -5.13
C PRO A 13 -6.00 3.13 -4.61
N SER A 14 -7.31 3.12 -4.40
CA SER A 14 -8.06 4.25 -3.82
C SER A 14 -7.51 4.62 -2.43
N ASN A 15 -7.19 3.62 -1.60
CA ASN A 15 -6.64 3.84 -0.27
C ASN A 15 -5.19 4.32 -0.31
N LEU A 16 -4.37 3.78 -1.21
CA LEU A 16 -2.99 4.24 -1.40
C LEU A 16 -2.91 5.66 -1.97
N ILE A 17 -3.86 6.09 -2.80
CA ILE A 17 -3.78 7.36 -3.54
C ILE A 17 -4.65 8.48 -2.96
N GLU A 18 -5.90 8.19 -2.61
CA GLU A 18 -6.93 9.21 -2.34
C GLU A 18 -7.32 9.33 -0.88
N THR A 19 -7.37 8.20 -0.16
CA THR A 19 -7.87 8.18 1.20
C THR A 19 -7.10 9.14 2.11
N SER A 20 -7.83 9.95 2.88
CA SER A 20 -7.21 10.92 3.77
C SER A 20 -6.37 10.23 4.85
N GLU A 21 -5.29 10.87 5.31
CA GLU A 21 -4.40 10.30 6.35
C GLU A 21 -5.17 9.97 7.64
N THR A 22 -6.25 10.69 7.93
CA THR A 22 -7.14 10.46 9.07
C THR A 22 -8.08 9.27 8.91
N GLU A 23 -8.34 8.84 7.67
CA GLU A 23 -9.21 7.69 7.36
C GLU A 23 -8.44 6.41 7.09
N LEU A 24 -7.16 6.51 6.69
CA LEU A 24 -6.26 5.38 6.50
C LEU A 24 -6.23 4.37 7.67
N PRO A 25 -6.25 4.79 8.96
CA PRO A 25 -6.25 3.85 10.08
C PRO A 25 -7.41 2.84 10.03
N LYS A 26 -8.57 3.22 9.48
CA LYS A 26 -9.75 2.34 9.38
C LYS A 26 -9.50 1.16 8.46
N PHE A 27 -8.74 1.37 7.38
CA PHE A 27 -8.41 0.34 6.39
C PHE A 27 -7.22 -0.52 6.81
N LEU A 28 -6.38 0.02 7.70
CA LEU A 28 -5.19 -0.66 8.22
C LEU A 28 -5.51 -1.59 9.39
N GLN A 29 -6.59 -1.33 10.13
CA GLN A 29 -6.98 -2.10 11.31
C GLN A 29 -7.05 -3.61 11.02
N SER A 30 -7.73 -4.01 9.94
CA SER A 30 -7.84 -5.43 9.59
C SER A 30 -6.48 -6.07 9.26
N LEU A 31 -5.57 -5.33 8.61
CA LEU A 31 -4.22 -5.84 8.32
C LEU A 31 -3.46 -6.16 9.60
N VAL A 32 -3.42 -5.23 10.55
CA VAL A 32 -2.61 -5.37 11.77
C VAL A 32 -3.22 -6.33 12.80
N GLU A 33 -4.55 -6.46 12.81
CA GLU A 33 -5.24 -7.47 13.63
C GLU A 33 -4.98 -8.89 13.15
N ASN A 34 -4.88 -9.10 11.83
CA ASN A 34 -4.64 -10.43 11.25
C ASN A 34 -3.14 -10.76 11.14
N TYR A 35 -2.26 -9.76 11.09
CA TYR A 35 -0.83 -9.92 10.81
C TYR A 35 0.00 -8.97 11.68
N ASN A 36 0.50 -9.47 12.81
CA ASN A 36 1.26 -8.72 13.81
C ASN A 36 2.66 -8.25 13.33
N GLU A 37 3.10 -8.74 12.18
CA GLU A 37 4.37 -8.36 11.54
C GLU A 37 4.35 -6.95 10.93
N PHE A 38 3.16 -6.38 10.68
CA PHE A 38 3.05 -5.04 10.10
C PHE A 38 2.99 -3.94 11.16
N SER A 39 3.87 -2.94 11.01
CA SER A 39 3.81 -1.72 11.80
C SER A 39 2.71 -0.79 11.26
N ALA A 40 1.67 -0.55 12.06
CA ALA A 40 0.60 0.37 11.72
C ALA A 40 1.15 1.78 11.40
N ASP A 41 1.93 2.33 12.33
CA ASP A 41 2.53 3.66 12.19
C ASP A 41 3.51 3.72 11.01
N GLY A 42 4.24 2.63 10.76
CA GLY A 42 5.14 2.50 9.60
C GLY A 42 4.39 2.64 8.29
N ILE A 43 3.32 1.86 8.09
CA ILE A 43 2.51 1.91 6.86
C ILE A 43 1.83 3.29 6.72
N LEU A 44 1.27 3.84 7.80
CA LEU A 44 0.63 5.17 7.78
C LEU A 44 1.62 6.28 7.40
N ALA A 45 2.86 6.22 7.88
CA ALA A 45 3.88 7.21 7.54
C ALA A 45 4.42 7.05 6.10
N GLU A 46 4.33 5.85 5.52
CA GLU A 46 4.87 5.51 4.21
C GLU A 46 3.91 5.80 3.06
N ILE A 47 2.59 5.70 3.26
CA ILE A 47 1.60 6.02 2.23
C ILE A 47 1.74 7.48 1.72
N PRO A 48 1.86 8.51 2.58
CA PRO A 48 2.14 9.87 2.12
C PRO A 48 3.47 10.00 1.37
N ARG A 49 4.48 9.20 1.72
CA ARG A 49 5.77 9.18 1.00
C ARG A 49 5.59 8.59 -0.40
N LEU A 50 4.89 7.46 -0.54
CA LEU A 50 4.54 6.87 -1.84
C LEU A 50 3.84 7.91 -2.73
N ARG A 51 2.84 8.63 -2.21
CA ARG A 51 2.13 9.70 -2.94
C ARG A 51 3.09 10.80 -3.42
N ARG A 52 4.05 11.20 -2.60
CA ARG A 52 5.08 12.18 -2.98
C ARG A 52 5.99 11.65 -4.08
N PHE A 53 6.38 10.37 -4.02
CA PHE A 53 7.18 9.74 -5.07
C PHE A 53 6.43 9.65 -6.41
N LEU A 54 5.16 9.24 -6.39
CA LEU A 54 4.30 9.23 -7.59
C LEU A 54 4.23 10.63 -8.23
N LYS A 55 4.03 11.66 -7.41
CA LYS A 55 4.03 13.06 -7.86
C LYS A 55 5.39 13.47 -8.44
N ALA A 56 6.50 13.10 -7.79
CA ALA A 56 7.86 13.41 -8.26
C ALA A 56 8.19 12.70 -9.59
N ALA A 57 7.71 11.47 -9.75
CA ALA A 57 7.79 10.68 -10.98
C ALA A 57 6.82 11.17 -12.08
N LYS A 58 6.01 12.20 -11.81
CA LYS A 58 4.99 12.75 -12.72
C LYS A 58 3.95 11.72 -13.17
N VAL A 59 3.68 10.72 -12.33
CA VAL A 59 2.61 9.76 -12.57
C VAL A 59 1.25 10.46 -12.34
N PRO A 60 0.35 10.49 -13.34
CA PRO A 60 -0.99 11.04 -13.16
C PRO A 60 -1.76 10.28 -12.09
N LYS A 61 -2.55 11.01 -11.30
CA LYS A 61 -3.33 10.41 -10.22
C LYS A 61 -4.32 9.38 -10.76
N GLU A 62 -5.00 9.72 -11.86
CA GLU A 62 -5.98 8.89 -12.55
C GLU A 62 -5.35 7.60 -13.07
N GLU A 63 -4.09 7.67 -13.52
CA GLU A 63 -3.33 6.49 -13.93
C GLU A 63 -3.07 5.59 -12.72
N SER A 64 -2.54 6.15 -11.63
CA SER A 64 -2.21 5.40 -10.41
C SER A 64 -3.43 4.79 -9.71
N LEU A 65 -4.63 5.35 -9.91
CA LEU A 65 -5.89 4.77 -9.42
C LEU A 65 -6.29 3.50 -10.17
N GLY A 66 -5.88 3.37 -11.44
CA GLY A 66 -6.10 2.18 -12.25
C GLY A 66 -5.05 1.09 -12.03
N TRP A 67 -4.05 1.33 -11.19
CA TRP A 67 -2.97 0.38 -10.94
C TRP A 67 -3.42 -0.79 -10.07
N THR A 68 -2.77 -1.94 -10.22
CA THR A 68 -2.90 -3.06 -9.29
C THR A 68 -1.85 -2.93 -8.18
N SER A 69 -2.01 -3.68 -7.08
CA SER A 69 -0.97 -3.78 -6.04
C SER A 69 0.38 -4.27 -6.62
N LEU A 70 0.35 -5.10 -7.67
CA LEU A 70 1.56 -5.50 -8.40
C LEU A 70 2.23 -4.29 -9.07
N ARG A 71 1.47 -3.44 -9.75
CA ARG A 71 2.03 -2.24 -10.40
C ARG A 71 2.62 -1.25 -9.39
N PHE A 72 2.03 -1.13 -8.20
CA PHE A 72 2.64 -0.38 -7.09
C PHE A 72 3.96 -0.98 -6.62
N LEU A 73 4.05 -2.31 -6.51
CA LEU A 73 5.31 -2.97 -6.15
C LEU A 73 6.37 -2.78 -7.25
N GLU A 74 5.99 -2.91 -8.52
CA GLU A 74 6.88 -2.62 -9.66
C GLU A 74 7.39 -1.18 -9.61
N PHE A 75 6.53 -0.20 -9.30
CA PHE A 75 6.94 1.19 -9.13
C PHE A 75 7.95 1.36 -7.99
N VAL A 76 7.72 0.71 -6.85
CA VAL A 76 8.67 0.70 -5.72
C VAL A 76 10.02 0.13 -6.14
N VAL A 77 10.03 -0.93 -6.96
CA VAL A 77 11.25 -1.54 -7.47
C VAL A 77 11.95 -0.64 -8.49
N GLU A 78 11.20 -0.09 -9.45
CA GLU A 78 11.70 0.76 -10.54
C GLU A 78 12.41 2.02 -10.02
N TYR A 79 11.91 2.59 -8.91
CA TYR A 79 12.45 3.80 -8.30
C TYR A 79 13.29 3.52 -7.03
N GLU A 80 13.65 2.26 -6.77
CA GLU A 80 14.47 1.83 -5.62
C GLU A 80 13.95 2.34 -4.26
N LEU A 81 12.62 2.34 -4.07
CA LEU A 81 11.96 2.92 -2.90
C LEU A 81 11.90 1.99 -1.68
N PHE A 82 12.76 0.97 -1.62
CA PHE A 82 12.77 -0.01 -0.55
C PHE A 82 13.08 0.60 0.83
N ASP A 83 14.05 1.49 0.92
CA ASP A 83 14.42 2.16 2.19
C ASP A 83 13.42 3.25 2.62
N PRO A 84 12.83 4.04 1.68
CA PRO A 84 11.80 5.02 2.04
C PRO A 84 10.44 4.44 2.45
N VAL A 85 10.06 3.28 1.90
CA VAL A 85 8.76 2.62 2.14
C VAL A 85 8.87 1.10 2.45
N PRO A 86 9.67 0.70 3.46
CA PRO A 86 9.94 -0.71 3.75
C PRO A 86 8.70 -1.49 4.22
N ASN A 87 7.83 -0.90 5.05
CA ASN A 87 6.65 -1.59 5.58
C ASN A 87 5.60 -1.81 4.48
N LEU A 88 5.39 -0.79 3.63
CA LEU A 88 4.48 -0.86 2.50
C LEU A 88 4.97 -1.86 1.45
N THR A 89 6.30 -1.90 1.21
CA THR A 89 6.91 -2.92 0.35
C THR A 89 6.62 -4.32 0.85
N LEU A 90 6.83 -4.57 2.16
CA LEU A 90 6.57 -5.87 2.77
C LEU A 90 5.08 -6.24 2.64
N ALA A 91 4.18 -5.30 2.92
CA ALA A 91 2.74 -5.51 2.83
C ALA A 91 2.30 -5.84 1.40
N LEU A 92 2.80 -5.13 0.39
CA LEU A 92 2.53 -5.42 -1.03
C LEU A 92 3.02 -6.81 -1.43
N ARG A 93 4.25 -7.18 -1.05
CA ARG A 93 4.80 -8.51 -1.34
C ARG A 93 3.99 -9.62 -0.68
N PHE A 94 3.60 -9.42 0.57
CA PHE A 94 2.84 -10.40 1.33
C PHE A 94 1.43 -10.59 0.74
N PHE A 95 0.73 -9.49 0.44
CA PHE A 95 -0.57 -9.53 -0.24
C PHE A 95 -0.52 -10.32 -1.55
N LEU A 96 0.46 -10.00 -2.42
CA LEU A 96 0.63 -10.70 -3.69
C LEU A 96 0.94 -12.19 -3.50
N THR A 97 1.71 -12.54 -2.47
CA THR A 97 1.97 -13.94 -2.12
C THR A 97 0.68 -14.65 -1.73
N CYS A 98 -0.17 -14.03 -0.90
CA CYS A 98 -1.43 -14.63 -0.50
C CYS A 98 -2.49 -14.68 -1.62
N CYS A 99 -2.41 -13.83 -2.64
CA CYS A 99 -3.31 -13.88 -3.80
C CYS A 99 -2.96 -14.96 -4.83
N ILE A 100 -1.74 -15.50 -4.78
CA ILE A 100 -1.28 -16.56 -5.70
C ILE A 100 -1.59 -17.97 -5.14
N ILE A 101 -1.83 -18.08 -3.83
CA ILE A 101 -2.16 -19.34 -3.13
C ILE A 101 -3.67 -19.58 -3.17
#